data_AF-A0A2S8SQX6-F1
#
_entry.id   AF-A0A2S8SQX6-F1
#
_cell.length_a   1.000
_cell.length_b   1.000
_cell.length_c   1.000
_cell.angle_alpha   90.00
_cell.angle_beta   90.00
_cell.angle_gamma   90.00
#
_symmetry.space_group_name_H-M   'P 1'
#
loop_
_entity.id
_entity.type
_entity.pdbx_description
1 polymer ?
#
loop_
_entity_poly.entity_id
_entity_poly.type
_entity_poly.pdbx_seq_one_letter_code
_entity_poly.pdbx_strand_id
1 'polypeptide(L)'
;MITRAFLIFGVVSGFIFCGICAYYSLIDWRELRRAYAAFSLAQNSDLKAIFIAEARQNIHRINVFADVVWALLSAILSVASATGLAILRRLDGKVSDKK
;
A
#
# COMPACT_ATOMS: atom_id res chain seq x y z
N MET A 1 -10.80 24.68 -12.94
CA MET A 1 -11.43 24.22 -11.68
C MET A 1 -11.43 22.69 -11.57
N ILE A 2 -11.87 21.97 -12.60
CA ILE A 2 -11.94 20.48 -12.63
C ILE A 2 -10.59 19.80 -12.33
N THR A 3 -9.48 20.23 -12.97
CA THR A 3 -8.15 19.65 -12.75
C THR A 3 -7.67 19.78 -11.30
N ARG A 4 -7.95 20.91 -10.63
CA ARG A 4 -7.59 21.10 -9.22
C ARG A 4 -8.35 20.13 -8.31
N ALA A 5 -9.64 19.95 -8.56
CA ALA A 5 -10.46 19.01 -7.81
C ALA A 5 -9.93 17.57 -7.97
N PHE A 6 -9.58 17.17 -9.19
CA PHE A 6 -8.98 15.86 -9.46
C PHE A 6 -7.66 15.64 -8.71
N LEU A 7 -6.76 16.63 -8.71
CA LEU A 7 -5.49 16.54 -7.99
C LEU A 7 -5.68 16.49 -6.47
N ILE A 8 -6.60 17.29 -5.93
CA ILE A 8 -6.92 17.25 -4.49
C ILE A 8 -7.48 15.88 -4.12
N PHE A 9 -8.40 15.35 -4.93
CA PHE A 9 -8.93 14.01 -4.74
C PHE A 9 -7.82 12.95 -4.77
N GLY A 10 -6.88 13.03 -5.72
CA GLY A 10 -5.73 12.14 -5.81
C GLY A 10 -4.82 12.16 -4.57
N VAL A 11 -4.58 13.35 -4.00
CA VAL A 11 -3.82 13.49 -2.73
C VAL A 11 -4.55 12.82 -1.57
N VAL A 12 -5.83 13.17 -1.38
CA VAL A 12 -6.62 12.70 -0.23
C VAL A 12 -6.85 11.19 -0.32
N SER A 13 -7.30 10.70 -1.48
CA SER A 13 -7.51 9.27 -1.69
C SER A 13 -6.21 8.48 -1.58
N GLY A 14 -5.12 8.94 -2.19
CA GLY A 14 -3.81 8.28 -2.07
C GLY A 14 -3.32 8.17 -0.63
N PHE A 15 -3.49 9.21 0.18
CA PHE A 15 -3.10 9.16 1.60
C PHE A 15 -3.98 8.20 2.42
N ILE A 16 -5.30 8.21 2.20
CA ILE A 16 -6.24 7.32 2.87
C ILE A 16 -5.93 5.85 2.53
N PHE A 17 -5.83 5.52 1.24
CA PHE A 17 -5.54 4.15 0.81
C PHE A 17 -4.15 3.69 1.25
N CYS A 18 -3.14 4.57 1.23
CA CYS A 18 -1.83 4.25 1.80
C CYS A 18 -1.94 3.85 3.27
N GLY A 19 -2.70 4.60 4.08
CA GLY A 19 -2.92 4.29 5.49
C GLY A 19 -3.66 2.97 5.70
N ILE A 20 -4.71 2.71 4.92
CA ILE A 20 -5.48 1.46 4.98
C ILE A 20 -4.59 0.26 4.65
N CYS A 21 -3.88 0.29 3.53
CA CYS A 21 -3.01 -0.80 3.10
C CYS A 21 -1.84 -0.99 4.08
N ALA A 22 -1.24 0.08 4.58
CA ALA A 22 -0.20 -0.03 5.61
C ALA A 22 -0.74 -0.69 6.89
N TYR A 23 -1.97 -0.34 7.32
CA TYR A 23 -2.60 -0.95 8.49
C TYR A 23 -2.84 -2.46 8.29
N TYR A 24 -3.40 -2.86 7.15
CA TYR A 24 -3.62 -4.29 6.85
C TYR A 24 -2.32 -5.07 6.69
N SER A 25 -1.27 -4.46 6.10
CA SER A 25 0.05 -5.09 6.02
C SER A 25 0.62 -5.46 7.40
N LEU A 26 0.34 -4.66 8.43
CA LEU A 26 0.77 -4.95 9.81
C LEU A 26 -0.02 -6.10 10.43
N ILE A 27 -1.29 -6.25 10.09
CA ILE A 27 -2.13 -7.38 10.50
C ILE A 27 -1.61 -8.65 9.84
N ASP A 28 -1.48 -8.65 8.53
CA ASP A 28 -1.02 -9.82 7.78
C ASP A 28 0.43 -10.19 8.12
N TRP A 29 1.27 -9.22 8.47
CA TRP A 29 2.61 -9.49 8.99
C TRP A 29 2.58 -10.28 10.31
N ARG A 30 1.61 -10.01 11.18
CA ARG A 30 1.43 -10.78 12.42
C ARG A 30 0.98 -12.21 12.12
N GLU A 31 0.03 -12.39 11.22
CA GLU A 31 -0.42 -13.72 10.82
C GLU A 31 0.66 -14.51 10.10
N LEU A 32 1.47 -13.85 9.26
CA LEU A 32 2.61 -14.47 8.61
C LEU A 32 3.62 -15.03 9.62
N ARG A 33 3.96 -14.25 10.66
CA ARG A 33 4.86 -14.74 11.73
C ARG A 33 4.30 -15.95 12.46
N ARG A 34 2.99 -15.99 12.70
CA ARG A 34 2.32 -17.17 13.30
C ARG A 34 2.38 -18.37 12.36
N ALA A 35 2.15 -18.18 11.06
CA ALA A 35 2.27 -19.24 10.07
C ALA A 35 3.70 -19.78 9.99
N TYR A 36 4.72 -18.93 10.11
CA TYR A 36 6.12 -19.35 10.21
C TYR A 36 6.41 -20.20 11.44
N ALA A 37 5.92 -19.79 12.61
CA ALA A 37 6.05 -20.59 13.82
C ALA A 37 5.36 -21.96 13.66
N ALA A 38 4.14 -21.99 13.11
CA ALA A 38 3.40 -23.22 12.87
C ALA A 38 4.12 -24.17 11.90
N PHE A 39 4.71 -23.65 10.83
CA PHE A 39 5.51 -24.46 9.91
C PHE A 39 6.74 -25.07 10.57
N SER A 40 7.46 -24.31 11.41
CA SER A 40 8.63 -24.83 12.14
C SER A 40 8.28 -26.02 13.05
N LEU A 41 7.09 -26.01 13.65
CA LEU A 41 6.59 -27.13 14.46
C LEU A 41 6.16 -28.32 13.58
N ALA A 42 5.60 -28.05 12.40
CA ALA A 42 5.13 -29.08 11.47
C ALA A 42 6.26 -29.83 10.75
N GLN A 43 7.51 -29.33 10.77
CA GLN A 43 8.64 -29.98 10.08
C GLN A 43 8.92 -31.42 10.52
N ASN A 44 8.53 -31.80 11.75
CA ASN A 44 8.67 -33.16 12.27
C ASN A 44 7.36 -33.99 12.18
N SER A 45 6.35 -33.47 11.47
CA SER A 45 5.03 -34.10 11.31
C SER A 45 4.94 -34.84 9.96
N ASP A 46 3.77 -35.45 9.72
CA ASP A 46 3.45 -36.06 8.42
C ASP A 46 3.56 -35.05 7.26
N LEU A 47 3.93 -35.54 6.07
CA LEU A 47 4.17 -34.74 4.87
C LEU A 47 2.95 -33.88 4.49
N LYS A 48 1.74 -34.40 4.71
CA LYS A 48 0.50 -33.64 4.54
C LYS A 48 0.45 -32.39 5.42
N ALA A 49 0.88 -32.50 6.68
CA ALA A 49 0.89 -31.38 7.62
C ALA A 49 1.92 -30.31 7.20
N ILE A 50 3.08 -30.73 6.69
CA ILE A 50 4.10 -29.83 6.15
C ILE A 50 3.55 -29.03 4.97
N PHE A 51 2.93 -29.69 3.98
CA PHE A 51 2.35 -29.01 2.81
C PHE A 51 1.24 -28.01 3.18
N ILE A 52 0.36 -28.37 4.13
CA ILE A 52 -0.70 -27.45 4.60
C ILE A 52 -0.09 -26.21 5.28
N ALA A 53 0.93 -26.42 6.12
CA ALA A 53 1.60 -25.33 6.82
C ALA A 53 2.35 -24.39 5.86
N GLU A 54 3.03 -24.95 4.85
CA GLU A 54 3.72 -24.19 3.81
C GLU A 54 2.75 -23.36 2.97
N ALA A 55 1.64 -23.97 2.51
CA ALA A 55 0.60 -23.27 1.76
C ALA A 55 0.06 -22.07 2.54
N ARG A 56 -0.16 -22.23 3.86
CA ARG A 56 -0.62 -21.15 4.73
C ARG A 56 0.39 -20.01 4.84
N GLN A 57 1.69 -20.31 4.98
CA GLN A 57 2.74 -19.27 4.97
C GLN A 57 2.75 -18.49 3.66
N ASN A 58 2.65 -19.19 2.53
CA ASN A 58 2.71 -18.57 1.21
C ASN A 58 1.50 -17.65 0.96
N ILE A 59 0.30 -18.01 1.42
CA ILE A 59 -0.89 -17.14 1.38
C ILE A 59 -0.61 -15.83 2.12
N HIS A 60 -0.14 -15.90 3.37
CA HIS A 60 0.14 -14.69 4.15
C HIS A 60 1.31 -13.87 3.57
N ARG A 61 2.31 -14.50 2.95
CA ARG A 61 3.40 -13.77 2.25
C ARG A 61 2.85 -12.94 1.10
N ILE A 62 1.97 -13.53 0.28
CA ILE A 62 1.38 -12.85 -0.87
C ILE A 62 0.50 -11.70 -0.40
N ASN A 63 -0.29 -11.88 0.66
CA ASN A 63 -1.13 -10.80 1.20
C ASN A 63 -0.29 -9.62 1.71
N VAL A 64 0.72 -9.88 2.56
CA VAL A 64 1.61 -8.82 3.04
C VAL A 64 2.28 -8.09 1.86
N PHE A 65 2.75 -8.84 0.86
CA PHE A 65 3.36 -8.25 -0.33
C PHE A 65 2.37 -7.34 -1.07
N ALA A 66 1.15 -7.82 -1.31
CA ALA A 66 0.11 -7.06 -2.00
C ALA A 66 -0.22 -5.76 -1.24
N ASP A 67 -0.42 -5.83 0.07
CA ASP A 67 -0.75 -4.65 0.88
C ASP A 67 0.38 -3.62 0.90
N VAL A 68 1.64 -4.06 1.02
CA VAL A 68 2.80 -3.15 0.98
C VAL A 68 2.92 -2.48 -0.40
N VAL A 69 2.71 -3.23 -1.48
CA VAL A 69 2.74 -2.69 -2.85
C VAL A 69 1.60 -1.67 -3.05
N TRP A 70 0.38 -1.99 -2.59
CA TRP A 70 -0.74 -1.06 -2.67
C TRP A 70 -0.52 0.19 -1.84
N ALA A 71 0.08 0.07 -0.65
CA ALA A 71 0.44 1.23 0.16
C ALA A 71 1.44 2.14 -0.58
N LEU A 72 2.47 1.56 -1.20
CA LEU A 72 3.48 2.31 -1.95
C LEU A 72 2.88 3.00 -3.19
N LEU A 73 2.06 2.30 -3.96
CA LEU A 73 1.37 2.87 -5.12
C LEU A 73 0.47 4.05 -4.71
N SER A 74 -0.26 3.91 -3.60
CA SER A 74 -1.11 4.98 -3.07
C SER A 74 -0.30 6.19 -2.60
N ALA A 75 0.86 5.96 -1.98
CA ALA A 75 1.79 7.02 -1.62
C ALA A 75 2.34 7.76 -2.86
N ILE A 76 2.74 7.02 -3.89
CA ILE A 76 3.21 7.60 -5.17
C ILE A 76 2.11 8.45 -5.81
N LEU A 77 0.88 7.96 -5.87
CA LEU A 77 -0.26 8.70 -6.40
C LEU A 77 -0.49 10.01 -5.64
N SER A 78 -0.43 9.97 -4.31
CA SER A 78 -0.60 11.15 -3.46
C SER A 78 0.50 12.19 -3.72
N VAL A 79 1.77 11.77 -3.76
CA VAL A 79 2.91 12.65 -4.02
C VAL A 79 2.86 13.24 -5.44
N ALA A 80 2.54 12.44 -6.45
CA ALA A 80 2.39 12.89 -7.82
C ALA A 80 1.28 13.95 -7.95
N SER A 81 0.14 13.71 -7.30
CA SER A 81 -1.00 14.63 -7.30
C SER A 81 -0.67 15.95 -6.56
N ALA A 82 0.03 15.87 -5.44
CA ALA A 82 0.49 17.05 -4.68
C ALA A 82 1.49 17.87 -5.50
N THR A 83 2.41 17.20 -6.20
CA THR A 83 3.38 17.84 -7.10
C THR A 83 2.66 18.55 -8.25
N GLY A 84 1.68 17.90 -8.87
CA GLY A 84 0.84 18.53 -9.90
C GLY A 84 0.11 19.77 -9.40
N LEU A 85 -0.41 19.74 -8.17
CA LEU A 85 -1.09 20.89 -7.55
C LEU A 85 -0.12 22.05 -7.30
N ALA A 86 1.11 21.76 -6.86
CA ALA A 86 2.14 22.76 -6.65
C ALA A 86 2.58 23.44 -7.97
N ILE A 87 2.74 22.66 -9.04
CA ILE A 87 3.07 23.18 -10.37
C ILE A 87 1.94 24.10 -10.88
N LEU A 88 0.68 23.67 -10.76
CA LEU A 88 -0.47 24.45 -11.23
C LEU A 88 -0.57 25.79 -10.50
N ARG A 89 -0.39 25.81 -9.16
CA ARG A 89 -0.36 27.05 -8.36
C ARG A 89 0.72 28.02 -8.83
N ARG A 90 1.91 27.52 -9.19
CA ARG A 90 3.01 28.37 -9.70
C ARG A 90 2.69 28.96 -11.07
N LEU A 91 2.04 28.20 -11.94
CA LEU A 91 1.63 28.69 -13.26
C LEU A 91 0.58 29.79 -13.16
N ASP A 92 -0.42 29.62 -12.30
CA ASP A 92 -1.46 30.62 -12.09
C ASP A 92 -0.88 31.96 -11.57
N GLY A 93 0.10 31.90 -10.66
CA GLY A 93 0.79 33.10 -10.18
C GLY A 93 1.53 33.85 -11.28
N LYS A 94 2.23 33.13 -12.18
CA LYS A 94 2.93 33.75 -13.33
C LYS A 94 2.00 34.39 -14.35
N VAL A 95 0.77 33.87 -14.50
CA VAL A 95 -0.24 34.45 -15.40
C VAL A 95 -0.81 35.74 -14.81
N SER A 96 -1.02 35.77 -13.49
CA SER A 96 -1.52 36.96 -12.80
C SER A 96 -0.53 38.13 -12.83
N ASP A 97 0.77 37.86 -12.78
CA ASP A 97 1.83 38.88 -12.79
C ASP A 97 2.04 39.53 -14.18
N LYS A 98 1.51 38.90 -15.24
CA LYS A 98 1.58 39.39 -16.63
C LYS A 98 0.35 40.18 -17.08
N LYS A 99 -0.70 40.29 -16.25
CA LYS A 99 -1.94 41.03 -16.53
C LYS A 99 -1.96 42.33 -15.75
#